data_AF-A0A7C9A375-F1
#
_entry.id   AF-A0A7C9A375-F1
#
_cell.length_a   1.000
_cell.length_b   1.000
_cell.length_c   1.000
_cell.angle_alpha   90.00
_cell.angle_beta   90.00
_cell.angle_gamma   90.00
#
_symmetry.space_group_name_H-M   'P 1'
#
loop_
_entity.id
_entity.type
_entity.pdbx_description
1 polymer ?
#
loop_
_entity_poly.entity_id
_entity_poly.type
_entity_poly.pdbx_seq_one_letter_code
_entity_poly.pdbx_strand_id
1 'polypeptide(L)'
;MKIDSQGANIMVALYECGLVTDCPTGENKGRVLSNDYVVRRLEKLSSVKDLSPKKTVSGTVNFPLWEGINVTKCGIALFVQNNSHQIFGSQKFNLPDNL
;
A
#
# COMPACT_ATOMS: atom_id res chain seq x y z
N MET A 1 -19.46 -3.46 19.59
CA MET A 1 -18.68 -2.35 19.01
C MET A 1 -19.41 -1.87 17.77
N LYS A 2 -20.14 -0.75 17.84
CA LYS A 2 -20.75 -0.15 16.64
C LYS A 2 -19.59 0.46 15.85
N ILE A 3 -19.38 0.00 14.62
CA ILE A 3 -18.53 0.72 13.67
C ILE A 3 -19.22 2.07 13.50
N ASP A 4 -18.50 3.14 13.83
CA ASP A 4 -19.00 4.50 13.77
C ASP A 4 -19.60 4.76 12.37
N SER A 5 -20.69 5.52 12.30
CA SER A 5 -21.56 5.67 11.11
C SER A 5 -20.89 6.25 9.85
N GLN A 6 -19.58 6.53 9.93
CA GLN A 6 -18.78 7.18 8.92
C GLN A 6 -18.20 6.21 7.88
N GLY A 7 -18.25 4.90 8.12
CA GLY A 7 -17.68 3.88 7.23
C GLY A 7 -16.15 3.97 7.13
N ALA A 8 -15.54 3.02 6.40
CA ALA A 8 -14.11 2.98 6.15
C ALA A 8 -13.81 2.47 4.74
N ASN A 9 -12.61 2.71 4.25
CA ASN A 9 -12.09 2.24 2.98
C ASN A 9 -11.03 1.17 3.22
N ILE A 10 -11.11 0.09 2.47
CA ILE A 10 -10.02 -0.88 2.37
C ILE A 10 -9.10 -0.39 1.25
N MET A 11 -7.88 -0.08 1.61
CA MET A 11 -6.84 0.44 0.71
C MET A 11 -5.77 -0.63 0.49
N VAL A 12 -5.11 -0.58 -0.66
CA VAL A 12 -4.05 -1.50 -1.05
C VAL A 12 -2.93 -0.68 -1.67
N ALA A 13 -1.76 -0.71 -1.06
CA ALA A 13 -0.55 -0.05 -1.56
C ALA A 13 0.46 -1.09 -2.05
N LEU A 14 0.88 -0.98 -3.31
CA LEU A 14 2.03 -1.70 -3.85
C LEU A 14 3.26 -0.84 -3.60
N TYR A 15 4.23 -1.38 -2.87
CA TYR A 15 5.48 -0.69 -2.54
C TYR A 15 6.70 -1.47 -3.04
N GLU A 16 7.82 -0.76 -3.13
CA GLU A 16 9.14 -1.32 -3.46
C GLU A 16 10.18 -0.85 -2.42
N CYS A 17 11.10 -1.74 -2.07
CA CYS A 17 12.19 -1.50 -1.13
C CYS A 17 13.56 -1.53 -1.80
N GLY A 18 14.59 -1.05 -1.11
CA GLY A 18 15.98 -1.13 -1.54
C GLY A 18 16.28 -0.33 -2.80
N LEU A 19 15.59 0.81 -2.98
CA LEU A 19 15.86 1.77 -4.05
C LEU A 19 17.00 2.69 -3.64
N VAL A 20 18.02 2.81 -4.49
CA VAL A 20 19.19 3.65 -4.24
C VAL A 20 19.15 4.83 -5.21
N THR A 21 19.20 6.04 -4.67
CA THR A 21 19.10 7.28 -5.44
C THR A 21 20.35 8.13 -5.22
N ASP A 22 21.15 8.29 -6.27
CA ASP A 22 22.23 9.27 -6.29
C ASP A 22 21.66 10.68 -6.44
N CYS A 23 22.08 11.59 -5.57
CA CYS A 23 21.61 12.97 -5.56
C CYS A 23 22.70 13.90 -6.14
N PRO A 24 22.68 14.23 -7.45
CA PRO A 24 23.71 15.08 -8.06
C PRO A 24 23.54 16.58 -7.75
N THR A 25 22.35 16.99 -7.31
CA THR A 25 21.97 18.39 -7.06
C THR A 25 21.06 18.51 -5.83
N GLY A 26 20.76 19.75 -5.41
CA GLY A 26 19.88 20.03 -4.28
C GLY A 26 20.56 19.92 -2.91
N GLU A 27 19.75 19.97 -1.84
CA GLU A 27 20.23 19.95 -0.45
C GLU A 27 20.98 18.66 -0.08
N ASN A 28 20.65 17.54 -0.73
CA ASN A 28 21.31 16.25 -0.54
C ASN A 28 22.42 15.98 -1.57
N LYS A 29 22.91 17.01 -2.27
CA LYS A 29 23.95 16.86 -3.29
C LYS A 29 25.16 16.07 -2.79
N GLY A 30 25.61 15.12 -3.61
CA GLY A 30 26.76 14.25 -3.34
C GLY A 30 26.46 13.08 -2.40
N ARG A 31 25.20 12.91 -1.97
CA ARG A 31 24.76 11.78 -1.15
C ARG A 31 24.09 10.71 -1.98
N VAL A 32 24.12 9.51 -1.42
CA VAL A 32 23.39 8.33 -1.90
C VAL A 32 22.30 8.03 -0.88
N LEU A 33 21.04 8.04 -1.31
CA LEU A 33 19.88 7.81 -0.45
C LEU A 33 19.31 6.42 -0.69
N SER A 34 19.16 5.63 0.39
CA SER A 34 18.43 4.37 0.35
C SER A 34 16.98 4.61 0.73
N ASN A 35 16.05 4.11 -0.08
CA ASN A 35 14.61 4.30 0.09
C ASN A 35 13.93 2.94 0.17
N ASP A 36 13.25 2.71 1.29
CA ASP A 36 12.41 1.55 1.53
C ASP A 36 10.94 1.93 1.57
N TYR A 37 10.06 0.98 1.26
CA TYR A 37 8.61 1.15 1.26
C TYR A 37 8.11 2.31 0.37
N VAL A 38 8.78 2.54 -0.76
CA VAL A 38 8.36 3.54 -1.74
C VAL A 38 7.06 3.07 -2.37
N VAL A 39 5.97 3.79 -2.12
CA VAL A 39 4.65 3.47 -2.68
C VAL A 39 4.67 3.74 -4.18
N ARG A 40 4.52 2.68 -4.96
CA ARG A 40 4.49 2.71 -6.42
C ARG A 40 3.07 2.88 -6.95
N ARG A 41 2.08 2.27 -6.28
CA ARG A 41 0.65 2.41 -6.58
C ARG A 41 -0.17 2.35 -5.29
N LEU A 42 -1.29 3.06 -5.25
CA LEU A 42 -2.24 3.04 -4.15
C LEU A 42 -3.65 2.99 -4.73
N GLU A 43 -4.40 1.95 -4.39
CA GLU A 43 -5.75 1.73 -4.89
C GLU A 43 -6.73 1.48 -3.74
N LYS A 44 -7.98 1.84 -3.97
CA LYS A 44 -9.08 1.53 -3.05
C LYS A 44 -9.74 0.24 -3.51
N LEU A 45 -9.71 -0.80 -2.67
CA LEU A 45 -10.35 -2.08 -2.94
C LEU A 45 -11.87 -2.01 -2.76
N SER A 46 -12.33 -1.41 -1.67
CA SER A 46 -13.76 -1.33 -1.33
C SER A 46 -14.04 -0.29 -0.25
N SER A 47 -15.32 0.05 -0.07
CA SER A 47 -15.81 0.76 1.10
C SER A 47 -16.64 -0.18 1.97
N VAL A 48 -16.38 -0.15 3.28
CA VAL A 48 -17.14 -0.85 4.29
C VAL A 48 -17.99 0.15 5.07
N LYS A 49 -19.31 -0.03 5.02
CA LYS A 49 -20.26 0.74 5.80
C LYS A 49 -21.39 -0.18 6.24
N ASP A 50 -21.84 -0.05 7.49
CA ASP A 50 -22.99 -0.78 8.04
C ASP A 50 -22.91 -2.31 7.85
N LEU A 51 -21.70 -2.89 7.94
CA LEU A 51 -21.50 -4.34 7.82
C LEU A 51 -21.70 -5.05 9.16
N SER A 52 -22.28 -6.24 9.12
CA SER A 52 -22.30 -7.12 10.29
C SER A 52 -20.88 -7.61 10.62
N PRO A 53 -20.52 -7.79 11.90
CA PRO A 53 -19.15 -8.15 12.30
C PRO A 53 -18.59 -9.45 11.68
N LYS A 54 -19.46 -10.32 11.16
CA LYS A 54 -19.09 -11.62 10.57
C LYS A 54 -19.11 -11.62 9.04
N LYS A 55 -19.46 -10.50 8.40
CA LYS A 55 -19.57 -10.45 6.95
C LYS A 55 -18.18 -10.38 6.33
N THR A 56 -17.84 -11.36 5.50
CA THR A 56 -16.65 -11.34 4.67
C THR A 56 -16.81 -10.34 3.54
N VAL A 57 -15.76 -9.56 3.27
CA VAL A 57 -15.68 -8.63 2.13
C VAL A 57 -14.59 -9.14 1.20
N SER A 58 -14.91 -9.25 -0.09
CA SER A 58 -13.97 -9.65 -1.14
C SER A 58 -13.95 -8.60 -2.24
N GLY A 59 -12.80 -8.40 -2.86
CA GLY A 59 -12.61 -7.53 -4.01
C GLY A 59 -11.34 -7.91 -4.74
N THR A 60 -11.11 -7.31 -5.91
CA THR A 60 -9.87 -7.48 -6.68
C THR A 60 -9.38 -6.11 -7.12
N VAL A 61 -8.08 -5.87 -7.01
CA VAL A 61 -7.39 -4.73 -7.61
C VAL A 61 -6.32 -5.26 -8.56
N ASN A 62 -6.17 -4.61 -9.71
CA ASN A 62 -5.15 -4.94 -10.69
C ASN A 62 -4.14 -3.80 -10.73
N PHE A 63 -2.87 -4.11 -10.55
CA PHE A 63 -1.79 -3.14 -10.68
C PHE A 63 -1.02 -3.38 -11.97
N PRO A 64 -1.00 -2.42 -12.91
CA PRO A 64 -0.07 -2.49 -14.02
C PRO A 64 1.36 -2.34 -13.46
N LEU A 65 2.17 -3.38 -13.63
CA LEU A 65 3.58 -3.37 -13.25
C LEU A 65 4.39 -2.51 -14.23
N TRP A 66 5.54 -2.01 -13.77
CA TRP A 66 6.44 -1.19 -14.57
C TRP A 66 7.61 -2.02 -15.13
N GLU A 67 8.24 -1.50 -16.17
CA GLU A 67 9.41 -2.13 -16.79
C GLU A 67 10.57 -2.23 -15.79
N GLY A 68 11.24 -3.39 -15.76
CA GLY A 68 12.38 -3.63 -14.87
C GLY A 68 12.01 -3.79 -13.39
N ILE A 69 10.74 -4.06 -13.06
CA ILE A 69 10.33 -4.36 -11.69
C ILE A 69 11.13 -5.52 -11.11
N ASN A 70 11.60 -5.36 -9.87
CA ASN A 70 12.15 -6.46 -9.09
C ASN A 70 11.13 -6.90 -8.05
N VAL A 71 10.34 -7.93 -8.39
CA VAL A 71 9.23 -8.43 -7.56
C VAL A 71 9.69 -8.86 -6.16
N THR A 72 10.91 -9.39 -6.03
CA THR A 72 11.48 -9.80 -4.72
C THR A 72 11.69 -8.64 -3.75
N LYS A 73 11.77 -7.41 -4.27
CA LYS A 73 11.86 -6.17 -3.49
C LYS A 73 10.50 -5.50 -3.29
N CYS A 74 9.44 -6.06 -3.84
CA CYS A 74 8.10 -5.49 -3.80
C CYS A 74 7.20 -6.21 -2.80
N GLY A 75 6.21 -5.48 -2.30
CA GLY A 75 5.19 -6.03 -1.44
C GLY A 75 3.91 -5.21 -1.46
N ILE A 76 2.87 -5.75 -0.83
CA ILE A 76 1.58 -5.11 -0.70
C ILE A 76 1.32 -4.79 0.77
N ALA A 77 0.84 -3.59 1.04
CA ALA A 77 0.25 -3.22 2.31
C ALA A 77 -1.26 -3.00 2.12
N LEU A 78 -2.07 -3.82 2.79
CA LEU A 78 -3.51 -3.63 2.87
C LEU A 78 -3.84 -2.95 4.20
N PHE A 79 -4.68 -1.93 4.18
CA PHE A 79 -5.07 -1.24 5.41
C PHE A 79 -6.47 -0.69 5.33
N VAL A 80 -7.10 -0.55 6.50
CA VAL A 80 -8.44 0.01 6.63
C VAL A 80 -8.32 1.42 7.17
N GLN A 81 -8.80 2.42 6.42
CA GLN A 81 -8.78 3.83 6.83
C GLN A 81 -10.16 4.49 6.79
N ASN A 82 -10.46 5.43 7.68
CA ASN A 82 -11.63 6.30 7.54
C ASN A 82 -11.34 7.50 6.61
N ASN A 83 -12.32 8.38 6.45
CA ASN A 83 -12.20 9.60 5.64
C ASN A 83 -11.26 10.65 6.25
N SER A 84 -10.89 10.52 7.53
CA SER A 84 -9.87 11.34 8.20
C SER A 84 -8.47 10.72 8.11
N HIS A 85 -8.28 9.68 7.28
CA HIS A 85 -7.02 8.94 7.12
C HIS A 85 -6.51 8.23 8.38
N GLN A 86 -7.36 8.07 9.40
CA GLN A 86 -7.03 7.21 10.54
C GLN A 86 -7.02 5.76 10.09
N ILE A 87 -5.91 5.07 10.31
CA ILE A 87 -5.77 3.65 10.02
C ILE A 87 -6.20 2.83 11.24
N PHE A 88 -7.15 1.93 11.06
CA PHE A 88 -7.66 1.05 12.12
C PHE A 88 -6.94 -0.29 12.20
N GLY A 89 -6.31 -0.70 11.11
CA GLY A 89 -5.58 -1.96 11.02
C GLY A 89 -4.92 -2.11 9.66
N SER A 90 -3.87 -2.91 9.62
CA SER A 90 -3.10 -3.16 8.41
C SER A 90 -2.54 -4.58 8.38
N GLN A 91 -2.24 -5.04 7.18
CA GLN A 91 -1.57 -6.30 6.93
C GLN A 91 -0.61 -6.13 5.77
N LYS A 92 0.58 -6.71 5.91
CA LYS A 92 1.60 -6.75 4.86
C LYS A 92 1.61 -8.12 4.19
N PHE A 93 1.82 -8.13 2.88
CA PHE A 93 2.02 -9.32 2.07
C PHE A 93 3.26 -9.12 1.21
N ASN A 94 4.06 -10.17 1.03
CA ASN A 94 5.11 -10.18 0.02
C ASN A 94 4.49 -10.58 -1.32
N LEU A 95 5.02 -10.06 -2.42
CA LEU A 95 4.66 -10.58 -3.73
C LEU A 95 5.30 -11.96 -3.94
N PRO A 96 4.62 -12.88 -4.64
CA PRO A 96 5.20 -14.18 -4.99
C PRO A 96 6.35 -14.00 -6.00
N ASP A 97 7.39 -14.83 -5.88
CA ASP A 97 8.62 -14.71 -6.67
C ASP A 97 8.44 -15.01 -8.17
N ASN A 98 7.30 -15.59 -8.57
CA ASN A 98 7.03 -16.11 -9.92
C ASN A 98 5.94 -15.33 -10.69
N LEU A 99 5.86 -14.01 -10.47
CA LEU A 99 4.95 -13.10 -11.19
C LEU A 99 5.39 -12.81 -12.64
#